data_AF-A0A4P7W347-F1
#
_entry.id   AF-A0A4P7W347-F1
#
_cell.length_a   1.000
_cell.length_b   1.000
_cell.length_c   1.000
_cell.angle_alpha   90.00
_cell.angle_beta   90.00
_cell.angle_gamma   90.00
#
_symmetry.space_group_name_H-M   'P 1'
#
loop_
_entity.id
_entity.type
_entity.pdbx_description
1 polymer ?
#
loop_
_entity_poly.entity_id
_entity_poly.type
_entity_poly.pdbx_seq_one_letter_code
_entity_poly.pdbx_strand_id
1 'polypeptide(L)' 'MEFFIEPIPTWALCYLINGDPTGLTDDEIAMIDKWYADNKVQTVTTASEAEGECHPYFSHFPAFGLPAEVTDCHVMTL' A
#
# COMPACT_ATOMS: atom_id res chain seq x y z
N MET A 1 15.94 -9.28 0.44
CA MET A 1 15.72 -7.98 -0.23
C MET A 1 15.23 -8.24 -1.63
N GLU A 2 13.92 -8.29 -1.75
CA GLU A 2 13.18 -8.45 -3.00
C GLU A 2 12.31 -7.21 -3.20
N PHE A 3 12.14 -6.82 -4.46
CA PHE A 3 11.24 -5.74 -4.86
C PHE A 3 10.18 -6.33 -5.78
N PHE A 4 8.92 -6.02 -5.50
CA PHE A 4 7.79 -6.37 -6.34
C PHE A 4 6.74 -5.26 -6.36
N ILE A 5 5.82 -5.36 -7.30
CA ILE A 5 4.70 -4.44 -7.44
C ILE A 5 3.48 -5.05 -6.76
N GLU A 6 2.81 -4.27 -5.92
CA GLU A 6 1.58 -4.69 -5.24
C GLU A 6 0.49 -3.61 -5.40
N PRO A 7 -0.78 -4.02 -5.68
CA PRO A 7 -1.93 -3.12 -5.67
C PRO A 7 -2.31 -2.70 -4.25
N ILE A 8 -1.81 -1.55 -3.80
CA ILE A 8 -2.08 -1.01 -2.46
C ILE A 8 -3.34 -0.13 -2.49
N PRO A 9 -4.30 -0.30 -1.57
CA PRO A 9 -5.46 0.58 -1.47
C PRO A 9 -5.06 2.05 -1.31
N THR A 10 -5.66 2.95 -2.09
CA THR A 10 -5.29 4.37 -2.11
C THR A 10 -5.51 5.06 -0.76
N TRP A 11 -6.54 4.63 -0.02
CA TRP A 11 -6.85 5.13 1.32
C TRP A 11 -5.76 4.81 2.37
N ALA A 12 -4.92 3.80 2.12
CA ALA A 12 -3.86 3.40 3.05
C ALA A 12 -2.49 4.06 2.77
N LEU A 13 -2.33 4.73 1.62
CA LEU A 13 -1.03 5.23 1.16
C LEU A 13 -0.44 6.30 2.08
N CYS A 14 -1.25 7.21 2.61
CA CYS A 14 -0.78 8.24 3.54
C CYS A 14 -0.14 7.62 4.79
N TYR A 15 -0.72 6.55 5.31
CA TYR A 15 -0.18 5.86 6.48
C TYR A 15 1.09 5.08 6.14
N LEU A 16 1.07 4.31 5.04
CA LEU A 16 2.23 3.50 4.63
C LEU A 16 3.47 4.32 4.23
N ILE A 17 3.27 5.48 3.60
CA ILE A 17 4.37 6.29 3.05
C ILE A 17 4.79 7.39 4.03
N ASN A 18 3.83 8.07 4.66
CA ASN A 18 4.09 9.25 5.50
C ASN A 18 3.92 8.97 7.00
N GLY A 19 3.45 7.78 7.38
CA GLY A 19 3.12 7.47 8.77
C GLY A 19 1.92 8.26 9.31
N ASP A 20 1.08 8.82 8.44
CA ASP A 20 -0.08 9.63 8.83
C ASP A 20 -1.35 8.76 8.92
N PRO A 21 -1.88 8.49 10.13
CA PRO A 21 -3.08 7.68 10.32
C PRO A 21 -4.38 8.50 10.15
N THR A 22 -4.31 9.79 9.83
CA THR A 22 -5.49 10.66 9.75
C THR A 22 -6.50 10.11 8.73
N GLY A 23 -7.74 9.91 9.18
CA GLY A 23 -8.82 9.37 8.34
C GLY A 23 -8.92 7.85 8.34
N LEU A 24 -8.02 7.15 9.03
CA LEU A 24 -8.11 5.71 9.28
C LEU A 24 -8.76 5.40 10.63
N THR A 25 -9.45 4.27 10.67
CA THR A 25 -9.94 3.65 11.90
C THR A 25 -8.87 2.75 12.52
N ASP A 26 -9.01 2.44 13.81
CA ASP A 26 -8.09 1.54 14.51
C ASP A 26 -8.03 0.14 13.86
N ASP A 27 -9.15 -0.35 13.33
CA ASP A 27 -9.22 -1.64 12.63
C ASP A 27 -8.46 -1.62 11.30
N GLU A 28 -8.52 -0.51 10.55
CA GLU A 28 -7.75 -0.31 9.31
C GLU A 28 -6.25 -0.21 9.60
N ILE A 29 -5.86 0.52 10.64
CA ILE A 29 -4.46 0.61 11.08
C ILE A 29 -3.94 -0.78 11.45
N ALA A 30 -4.68 -1.53 12.28
CA ALA A 30 -4.28 -2.88 12.68
C ALA A 30 -4.16 -3.85 11.49
N MET A 31 -5.04 -3.71 10.49
CA MET A 31 -4.98 -4.49 9.26
C MET A 31 -3.73 -4.16 8.44
N ILE A 32 -3.41 -2.88 8.27
CA ILE A 32 -2.21 -2.42 7.55
C ILE A 32 -0.95 -2.90 8.27
N ASP A 33 -0.86 -2.70 9.58
CA ASP A 33 0.28 -3.11 10.40
C ASP A 33 0.49 -4.62 10.34
N LYS A 34 -0.60 -5.40 10.38
CA LYS A 34 -0.55 -6.86 10.24
C LYS A 34 0.00 -7.26 8.87
N TRP A 35 -0.51 -6.67 7.79
CA TRP A 35 -0.01 -6.95 6.43
C TRP A 35 1.46 -6.58 6.31
N TYR A 36 1.87 -5.44 6.85
CA TYR A 36 3.26 -4.97 6.84
C TYR A 36 4.20 -5.95 7.56
N ALA A 37 3.80 -6.44 8.73
CA ALA A 37 4.56 -7.40 9.52
C ALA A 37 4.60 -8.80 8.89
N ASP A 38 3.45 -9.34 8.46
CA ASP A 38 3.34 -10.69 7.88
C ASP A 38 4.19 -10.82 6.61
N ASN A 39 4.26 -9.76 5.80
CA ASN A 39 5.04 -9.73 4.56
C ASN A 39 6.48 -9.22 4.74
N LYS A 40 6.90 -8.89 5.98
CA LYS A 40 8.22 -8.33 6.31
C LYS A 40 8.57 -7.10 5.47
N VAL A 41 7.58 -6.24 5.23
CA VAL A 41 7.76 -5.02 4.45
C VAL A 41 8.77 -4.12 5.14
N GLN A 42 9.60 -3.46 4.34
CA GLN A 42 10.58 -2.48 4.79
C GLN A 42 10.28 -1.08 4.27
N THR A 43 9.74 -0.99 3.06
CA THR A 43 9.33 0.27 2.47
C THR A 43 8.25 0.05 1.43
N VAL A 44 7.39 1.05 1.27
CA VAL A 44 6.40 1.15 0.20
C VAL A 44 6.62 2.48 -0.49
N THR A 45 6.75 2.47 -1.81
CA THR A 45 6.90 3.69 -2.61
C THR A 45 6.00 3.62 -3.82
N THR A 46 5.31 4.71 -4.15
CA THR A 46 4.59 4.82 -5.43
C THR A 46 5.58 4.90 -6.58
N ALA A 47 5.17 4.49 -7.79
CA ALA A 47 5.94 4.76 -9.00
C ALA A 47 6.25 6.27 -9.11
N SER A 48 7.50 6.61 -9.43
CA SER A 48 7.89 8.01 -9.60
C SER A 48 7.25 8.60 -10.87
N GLU A 49 7.05 9.92 -10.93
CA GLU A 49 6.55 10.61 -12.13
C GLU A 49 7.37 10.27 -13.40
N ALA A 50 8.65 9.89 -13.25
CA ALA A 50 9.54 9.47 -14.33
C ALA A 50 9.22 8.07 -14.90
N GLU A 51 8.51 7.23 -14.16
CA GLU A 51 8.03 5.90 -14.59
C GLU A 51 6.62 5.96 -15.22
N GLY A 52 6.03 7.17 -15.29
CA GLY A 52 4.65 7.42 -15.68
C GLY A 52 3.73 7.47 -14.45
N GLU A 53 2.70 8.33 -14.49
CA GLU A 53 1.68 8.33 -13.44
C GLU A 53 1.00 6.95 -13.38
N CYS A 54 1.14 6.26 -12.25
CA CYS A 54 0.33 5.08 -11.99
C CYS A 54 -1.05 5.56 -11.55
N HIS A 55 -1.95 5.71 -12.53
CA HIS A 55 -3.31 6.15 -12.24
C HIS A 55 -4.01 5.10 -11.36
N PRO A 56 -4.72 5.53 -10.31
CA PRO A 56 -5.52 4.63 -9.51
C PRO A 56 -6.54 3.85 -10.35
N TYR A 57 -6.78 2.60 -9.98
CA TYR A 57 -7.76 1.74 -10.63
C TYR A 57 -8.49 0.88 -9.60
N PHE A 58 -9.68 0.38 -9.94
CA PHE A 58 -10.43 -0.49 -9.04
C PHE A 58 -9.91 -1.93 -9.12
N SER A 59 -9.60 -2.53 -7.97
CA SER A 59 -9.21 -3.94 -7.85
C SER A 59 -10.18 -4.70 -6.95
N HIS A 60 -10.53 -5.91 -7.38
CA HIS A 60 -11.26 -6.87 -6.55
C HIS A 60 -10.35 -7.59 -5.54
N PHE A 61 -9.03 -7.49 -5.71
CA PHE A 61 -8.03 -8.20 -4.92
C PHE A 61 -6.87 -7.25 -4.57
N PRO A 62 -7.09 -6.26 -3.68
CA PRO A 62 -6.00 -5.47 -3.14
C PRO A 62 -5.10 -6.31 -2.24
N ALA A 63 -3.93 -5.77 -1.91
CA ALA A 63 -2.97 -6.37 -0.99
C ALA A 63 -3.58 -6.77 0.38
N PHE A 64 -4.54 -5.97 0.83
CA PHE A 64 -5.30 -6.16 2.07
C PHE A 64 -6.65 -5.44 1.98
N GLY A 65 -7.57 -5.83 2.87
CA GLY A 65 -8.89 -5.22 2.97
C GLY A 65 -9.88 -5.71 1.92
N LEU A 66 -10.89 -4.90 1.67
CA LEU A 66 -11.99 -5.16 0.73
C LEU A 66 -11.68 -4.56 -0.65
N PRO A 67 -12.36 -5.00 -1.72
CA PRO A 67 -12.25 -4.40 -3.05
C PRO A 67 -12.32 -2.87 -3.01
N ALA A 68 -11.33 -2.21 -3.61
CA ALA A 68 -11.11 -0.78 -3.49
C ALA A 68 -10.37 -0.21 -4.70
N GLU A 69 -10.30 1.11 -4.75
CA GLU A 69 -9.33 1.80 -5.60
C GLU A 69 -7.91 1.57 -5.07
N VAL A 70 -6.99 1.19 -5.96
CA VAL A 70 -5.60 0.85 -5.65
C VAL A 70 -4.64 1.63 -6.54
N THR A 71 -3.40 1.76 -6.07
CA THR A 71 -2.26 2.20 -6.87
C THR A 71 -1.16 1.14 -6.76
N ASP A 72 -0.58 0.78 -7.90
CA ASP A 72 0.57 -0.13 -7.92
C ASP A 72 1.76 0.55 -7.25
N CYS A 73 2.24 -0.06 -6.17
CA CYS A 73 3.37 0.43 -5.40
C CYS A 73 4.52 -0.55 -5.46
N HIS A 74 5.74 -0.03 -5.47
CA HIS A 74 6.94 -0.81 -5.26
C HIS A 74 7.08 -1.12 -3.78
N VAL A 75 7.09 -2.41 -3.45
CA VAL A 75 7.22 -2.92 -2.08
C VAL A 75 8.57 -3.62 -1.93
N MET A 76 9.32 -3.22 -0.90
CA MET A 76 10.58 -3.87 -0.54
C MET A 76 10.36 -4.76 0.68
N THR A 77 10.79 -6.01 0.63
CA THR A 77 10.72 -6.96 1.75
C THR A 77 12.09 -7.53 2.11
N LEU A 78 12.24 -8.00 3.36
CA LEU A 78 13.48 -8.64 3.85
C LEU A 78 13.64 -10.08 3.37
#